data_AF-A0A0Q9T0C4-F1
#
_entry.id   AF-A0A0Q9T0C4-F1
#
_cell.length_a   1.000
_cell.length_b   1.000
_cell.length_c   1.000
_cell.angle_alpha   90.00
_cell.angle_beta   90.00
_cell.angle_gamma   90.00
#
_symmetry.space_group_name_H-M   'P 1'
#
loop_
_entity.id
_entity.type
_entity.pdbx_description
1 polymer ?
#
loop_
_entity_poly.entity_id
_entity_poly.type
_entity_poly.pdbx_seq_one_letter_code
_entity_poly.pdbx_strand_id
1 'polypeptide(L)'
;MVGGTWCVGDSRDPYQQYAERLTLRFFHPPLQFIRIPEKTPDETARAIRDASSLLLANPSAAANRLRQGIEALLTAKKVKRFTIATRRNGSTFRDRLTLHARIEILRKSEKDVADLLEAVKWIGNDGSHESGLTAREVLVGARIMEAALYRLFESRDPEMERIVRKIIKNKGIRKRT
;
A
#
# COMPACT_ATOMS: atom_id res chain seq x y z
N MET A 1 24.75 -1.70 -7.55
CA MET A 1 25.30 -2.05 -8.87
C MET A 1 24.44 -1.36 -9.91
N VAL A 2 25.00 -0.40 -10.66
CA VAL A 2 24.27 0.32 -11.72
C VAL A 2 24.32 -0.54 -12.98
N GLY A 3 23.16 -0.80 -13.60
CA GLY A 3 23.08 -1.56 -14.86
C GLY A 3 22.92 -0.60 -16.03
N GLY A 4 23.90 -0.58 -16.93
CA GLY A 4 23.79 0.13 -18.21
C GLY A 4 22.98 -0.67 -19.23
N THR A 5 22.25 0.02 -20.10
CA THR A 5 21.63 -0.58 -21.28
C THR A 5 22.12 0.18 -22.50
N TRP A 6 22.65 -0.52 -23.51
CA TRP A 6 23.12 0.10 -24.75
C TRP A 6 21.98 0.06 -25.78
N CYS A 7 21.73 1.16 -26.49
CA CYS A 7 20.79 1.20 -27.60
C CYS A 7 21.58 1.31 -28.92
N VAL A 8 21.22 0.50 -29.92
CA VAL A 8 21.80 0.55 -31.26
C VAL A 8 21.13 1.69 -32.04
N GLY A 9 21.93 2.60 -32.59
CA GLY A 9 21.48 3.58 -33.58
C GLY A 9 21.17 2.91 -34.93
N ASP A 10 20.18 3.44 -35.65
CA ASP A 10 19.83 3.00 -37.01
C ASP A 10 21.06 3.10 -37.92
N SER A 11 21.33 2.06 -38.70
CA SER A 11 22.59 1.84 -39.44
C SER A 11 22.89 2.85 -40.55
N ARG A 12 22.06 3.90 -40.70
CA ARG A 12 22.05 4.84 -41.83
C ARG A 12 22.41 6.28 -41.45
N ASP A 13 22.63 6.60 -40.17
CA ASP A 13 23.01 7.96 -39.73
C ASP A 13 24.49 8.02 -39.28
N PRO A 14 25.39 8.65 -40.06
CA PRO A 14 26.81 8.76 -39.72
C PRO A 14 27.09 9.70 -38.53
N TYR A 15 26.08 10.38 -37.98
CA TYR A 15 26.20 11.25 -36.81
C TYR A 15 25.59 10.65 -35.53
N GLN A 16 25.11 9.40 -35.55
CA GLN A 16 24.62 8.72 -34.35
C GLN A 16 25.78 8.31 -33.43
N GLN A 17 26.01 9.11 -32.40
CA GLN A 17 26.96 8.81 -31.33
C GLN A 17 26.34 7.77 -30.38
N TYR A 18 27.11 6.75 -30.02
CA TYR A 18 26.75 5.84 -28.92
C TYR A 18 26.65 6.64 -27.62
N ALA A 19 25.50 6.55 -26.94
CA ALA A 19 25.31 7.15 -25.63
C ALA A 19 25.14 6.04 -24.59
N GLU A 20 25.92 6.10 -23.51
CA GLU A 20 25.73 5.24 -22.36
C GLU A 20 24.45 5.65 -21.62
N ARG A 21 23.48 4.74 -21.50
CA ARG A 21 22.28 4.93 -20.69
C ARG A 21 22.41 4.13 -19.41
N LEU A 22 22.72 4.83 -18.32
CA LEU A 22 22.70 4.26 -16.98
C LEU A 22 21.26 4.25 -16.44
N THR A 23 20.81 3.09 -15.98
CA THR A 23 19.49 2.94 -15.35
C THR A 23 19.64 2.40 -13.94
N LEU A 24 18.95 3.03 -12.99
CA LEU A 24 18.93 2.62 -11.61
C LEU A 24 17.96 1.43 -11.46
N ARG A 25 18.48 0.26 -11.08
CA ARG A 25 17.67 -0.98 -10.94
C ARG A 25 17.18 -1.25 -9.52
N PHE A 26 17.97 -0.92 -8.50
CA PHE A 26 17.59 -1.10 -7.09
C PHE A 26 18.53 -0.29 -6.16
N PHE A 27 18.09 -0.08 -4.93
CA PHE A 27 18.91 0.43 -3.83
C PHE A 27 19.22 -0.68 -2.82
N HIS A 28 20.38 -0.62 -2.18
CA HIS A 28 20.71 -1.48 -1.05
C HIS A 28 21.32 -0.63 0.08
N PRO A 29 20.62 -0.44 1.23
CA PRO A 29 19.28 -0.96 1.53
C PRO A 29 18.19 -0.34 0.62
N PRO A 30 17.03 -1.00 0.45
CA PRO A 30 15.91 -0.46 -0.33
C PRO A 30 15.49 0.93 0.12
N LEU A 31 15.24 1.83 -0.83
CA LEU A 31 14.71 3.15 -0.52
C LEU A 31 13.24 3.01 -0.12
N GLN A 32 12.90 3.45 1.09
CA GLN A 32 11.53 3.40 1.58
C GLN A 32 10.74 4.58 1.01
N PHE A 33 9.83 4.31 0.06
CA PHE A 33 9.13 5.36 -0.69
C PHE A 33 7.95 6.00 0.05
N ILE A 34 7.48 5.36 1.12
CA ILE A 34 6.38 5.87 1.96
C ILE A 34 6.69 5.70 3.45
N ARG A 35 6.19 6.63 4.26
CA ARG A 35 6.25 6.54 5.71
C ARG A 35 5.23 5.51 6.19
N ILE A 36 5.69 4.60 7.04
CA ILE A 36 4.86 3.56 7.65
C ILE A 36 4.63 4.00 9.11
N PRO A 37 3.39 4.31 9.53
CA PRO A 37 3.08 4.61 10.92
C PRO A 37 3.53 3.49 11.86
N GLU A 38 4.03 3.83 13.05
CA GLU A 38 4.58 2.86 14.02
C GLU A 38 3.59 1.77 14.42
N LYS A 39 2.30 2.10 14.51
CA LYS A 39 1.24 1.14 14.87
C LYS A 39 0.78 0.25 13.70
N THR A 40 1.42 0.37 12.54
CA THR A 40 1.11 -0.49 11.38
C THR A 40 1.49 -1.94 11.69
N PRO A 41 0.60 -2.92 11.44
CA PRO A 41 0.89 -4.33 11.66
C PRO A 41 2.14 -4.80 10.91
N ASP A 42 2.95 -5.65 11.56
CA ASP A 42 4.26 -6.09 11.04
C ASP A 42 4.20 -6.71 9.64
N GLU A 43 3.21 -7.57 9.38
CA GLU A 43 3.03 -8.19 8.06
C GLU A 43 2.70 -7.16 6.98
N THR A 44 1.94 -6.11 7.32
CA THR A 44 1.62 -5.01 6.40
C THR A 44 2.86 -4.17 6.13
N ALA A 45 3.62 -3.82 7.18
CA ALA A 45 4.86 -3.07 7.05
C ALA A 45 5.91 -3.84 6.23
N ARG A 46 6.02 -5.15 6.43
CA ARG A 46 6.91 -6.02 5.65
C ARG A 46 6.53 -6.03 4.17
N ALA A 47 5.25 -6.18 3.84
CA ALA A 47 4.80 -6.15 2.45
C ALA A 47 5.12 -4.81 1.75
N ILE A 48 5.05 -3.69 2.46
CA ILE A 48 5.41 -2.37 1.94
C ILE A 48 6.92 -2.22 1.73
N ARG A 49 7.75 -2.74 2.65
CA ARG A 49 9.20 -2.77 2.48
C ARG A 49 9.61 -3.67 1.30
N ASP A 50 8.95 -4.82 1.14
CA ASP A 50 9.15 -5.72 0.00
C ASP A 50 8.71 -5.07 -1.32
N ALA A 51 7.62 -4.30 -1.31
CA ALA A 51 7.22 -3.51 -2.48
C ALA A 51 8.30 -2.47 -2.84
N SER A 52 8.91 -1.85 -1.82
CA SER A 52 9.97 -0.85 -2.01
C SER A 52 11.25 -1.46 -2.58
N SER A 53 11.62 -2.69 -2.22
CA SER A 53 12.78 -3.35 -2.83
C SER A 53 12.55 -3.75 -4.29
N LEU A 54 11.30 -4.01 -4.67
CA LEU A 54 10.93 -4.44 -6.02
C LEU A 54 10.60 -3.29 -6.97
N LEU A 55 10.25 -2.10 -6.47
CA LEU A 55 9.64 -1.03 -7.28
C LEU A 55 10.35 -0.76 -8.61
N LEU A 56 11.68 -0.66 -8.57
CA LEU A 56 12.49 -0.27 -9.72
C LEU A 56 12.86 -1.46 -10.61
N ALA A 57 12.96 -2.66 -10.02
CA ALA A 57 13.33 -3.88 -10.73
C ALA A 57 12.12 -4.53 -11.41
N ASN A 58 10.96 -4.52 -10.74
CA ASN A 58 9.70 -5.09 -11.20
C ASN A 58 8.51 -4.35 -10.54
N PRO A 59 8.01 -3.28 -11.18
CA PRO A 59 6.88 -2.51 -10.67
C PRO A 59 5.62 -3.37 -10.47
N SER A 60 5.32 -4.29 -11.40
CA SER A 60 4.18 -5.21 -11.28
C SER A 60 4.25 -6.06 -10.01
N ALA A 61 5.42 -6.62 -9.70
CA ALA A 61 5.63 -7.38 -8.47
C ALA A 61 5.51 -6.49 -7.23
N ALA A 62 6.00 -5.25 -7.28
CA ALA A 62 5.83 -4.27 -6.21
C ALA A 62 4.35 -3.93 -5.96
N ALA A 63 3.55 -3.73 -7.03
CA ALA A 63 2.12 -3.48 -6.92
C ALA A 63 1.38 -4.67 -6.28
N ASN A 64 1.73 -5.91 -6.66
CA ASN A 64 1.17 -7.10 -6.03
C ASN A 64 1.58 -7.22 -4.55
N ARG A 65 2.79 -6.80 -4.17
CA ARG A 65 3.19 -6.72 -2.75
C ARG A 65 2.36 -5.71 -1.97
N LEU A 66 2.07 -4.53 -2.53
CA LEU A 66 1.14 -3.58 -1.90
C LEU A 66 -0.24 -4.21 -1.69
N ARG A 67 -0.78 -4.92 -2.70
CA ARG A 67 -2.06 -5.65 -2.61
C ARG A 67 -2.04 -6.71 -1.49
N GLN A 68 -0.96 -7.46 -1.35
CA GLN A 68 -0.77 -8.41 -0.23
C GLN A 68 -0.72 -7.68 1.12
N GLY A 69 -0.12 -6.48 1.17
CA GLY A 69 -0.15 -5.61 2.33
C GLY A 69 -1.57 -5.25 2.79
N ILE A 70 -2.49 -5.00 1.85
CA ILE A 70 -3.92 -4.78 2.17
C ILE A 70 -4.53 -6.04 2.79
N GLU A 71 -4.26 -7.22 2.25
CA GLU A 71 -4.79 -8.48 2.80
C GLU A 71 -4.32 -8.73 4.24
N ALA A 72 -3.05 -8.43 4.53
CA ALA A 72 -2.45 -8.50 5.86
C ALA A 72 -3.09 -7.47 6.80
N LEU A 73 -3.26 -6.22 6.34
CA LEU A 73 -3.88 -5.14 7.09
C LEU A 73 -5.31 -5.49 7.52
N LEU A 74 -6.14 -5.95 6.57
CA LEU A 74 -7.51 -6.38 6.85
C LEU A 74 -7.55 -7.57 7.83
N THR A 75 -6.54 -8.44 7.79
CA THR A 75 -6.42 -9.56 8.75
C THR A 75 -6.11 -9.06 10.14
N ALA A 76 -5.15 -8.13 10.28
CA ALA A 76 -4.82 -7.50 11.55
C ALA A 76 -6.01 -6.71 12.14
N LYS A 77 -6.81 -6.05 11.29
CA LYS A 77 -8.07 -5.39 11.70
C LYS A 77 -9.24 -6.37 11.94
N LYS A 78 -8.99 -7.69 11.93
CA LYS A 78 -9.97 -8.75 12.18
C LYS A 78 -11.18 -8.72 11.23
N VAL A 79 -11.01 -8.19 10.01
CA VAL A 79 -12.03 -8.25 8.97
C VAL A 79 -12.20 -9.71 8.54
N LYS A 80 -13.45 -10.20 8.52
CA LYS A 80 -13.80 -11.59 8.22
C LYS A 80 -13.06 -12.09 6.97
N ARG A 81 -12.45 -13.27 7.07
CA ARG A 81 -11.73 -13.94 5.96
C ARG A 81 -12.60 -14.98 5.25
N PHE A 82 -13.61 -15.48 5.94
CA PHE A 82 -14.49 -16.53 5.44
C PHE A 82 -15.94 -16.17 5.73
N THR A 83 -16.83 -16.65 4.87
CA THR A 83 -18.26 -16.71 5.12
C THR A 83 -18.71 -18.17 5.12
N ILE A 84 -19.86 -18.45 5.72
CA ILE A 84 -20.48 -19.77 5.65
C ILE A 84 -21.43 -19.74 4.47
N ALA A 85 -21.18 -20.59 3.47
CA ALA A 85 -22.03 -20.76 2.31
C ALA A 85 -22.68 -22.15 2.34
N THR A 86 -23.89 -22.24 1.80
CA THR A 86 -24.65 -23.50 1.74
C THR A 86 -24.64 -24.01 0.31
N ARG A 87 -24.24 -25.27 0.13
CA ARG A 87 -24.31 -25.96 -1.17
C ARG A 87 -25.76 -26.32 -1.50
N ARG A 88 -26.04 -26.63 -2.77
CA ARG A 88 -27.36 -27.10 -3.21
C ARG A 88 -27.85 -28.36 -2.48
N ASN A 89 -26.93 -29.18 -1.95
CA ASN A 89 -27.25 -30.38 -1.18
C ASN A 89 -27.46 -30.12 0.33
N GLY A 90 -27.58 -28.86 0.76
CA GLY A 90 -27.79 -28.49 2.16
C GLY A 90 -26.52 -28.49 3.04
N SER A 91 -25.38 -29.00 2.55
CA SER A 91 -24.12 -28.95 3.32
C SER A 91 -23.54 -27.54 3.35
N THR A 92 -23.00 -27.14 4.51
CA THR A 92 -22.30 -25.86 4.68
C THR A 92 -20.81 -26.01 4.45
N PHE A 93 -20.16 -24.95 3.96
CA PHE A 93 -18.71 -24.88 3.84
C PHE A 93 -18.20 -23.46 4.10
N ARG A 94 -16.92 -23.36 4.44
CA ARG A 94 -16.23 -22.07 4.58
C ARG A 94 -15.80 -21.58 3.20
N ASP A 95 -16.42 -20.52 2.75
CA ASP A 95 -16.05 -19.85 1.51
C ASP A 95 -15.11 -18.67 1.80
N ARG A 96 -14.00 -18.58 1.06
CA ARG A 96 -12.99 -17.54 1.28
C ARG A 96 -13.45 -16.24 0.64
N LEU A 97 -13.53 -15.18 1.44
CA LEU A 97 -13.89 -13.87 0.93
C LEU A 97 -12.77 -13.30 0.05
N THR A 98 -13.16 -12.72 -1.08
CA THR A 98 -12.24 -11.98 -1.96
C THR A 98 -11.73 -10.73 -1.26
N LEU A 99 -10.58 -10.19 -1.71
CA LEU A 99 -10.05 -8.93 -1.18
C LEU A 99 -11.09 -7.79 -1.29
N HIS A 100 -11.78 -7.69 -2.43
CA HIS A 100 -12.83 -6.69 -2.62
C HIS A 100 -13.98 -6.86 -1.62
N ALA A 101 -14.49 -8.08 -1.42
CA ALA A 101 -15.55 -8.34 -0.43
C ALA A 101 -15.11 -7.97 1.00
N ARG A 102 -13.84 -8.18 1.35
CA ARG A 102 -13.29 -7.77 2.64
C ARG A 102 -13.20 -6.25 2.77
N ILE A 103 -12.84 -5.54 1.69
CA ILE A 103 -12.85 -4.07 1.66
C ILE A 103 -14.28 -3.54 1.82
N GLU A 104 -15.28 -4.16 1.19
CA GLU A 104 -16.70 -3.79 1.38
C GLU A 104 -17.19 -3.97 2.82
N ILE A 105 -16.68 -4.99 3.53
CA ILE A 105 -16.96 -5.13 4.97
C ILE A 105 -16.34 -3.97 5.76
N LEU A 106 -15.08 -3.59 5.47
CA LEU A 106 -14.42 -2.46 6.11
C LEU A 106 -15.15 -1.14 5.83
N ARG A 107 -15.68 -0.97 4.61
CA ARG A 107 -16.39 0.23 4.18
C ARG A 107 -17.57 0.61 5.08
N LYS A 108 -18.18 -0.38 5.74
CA LYS A 108 -19.29 -0.17 6.68
C LYS A 108 -18.90 0.61 7.93
N SER A 109 -17.63 0.52 8.35
CA SER A 109 -17.11 1.24 9.52
C SER A 109 -16.16 2.38 9.15
N GLU A 110 -15.41 2.24 8.05
CA GLU A 110 -14.34 3.16 7.65
C GLU A 110 -14.34 3.38 6.14
N LYS A 111 -15.39 4.06 5.65
CA LYS A 111 -15.58 4.33 4.21
C LYS A 111 -14.37 4.96 3.55
N ASP A 112 -13.83 6.03 4.13
CA ASP A 112 -12.70 6.79 3.58
C ASP A 112 -11.42 5.95 3.45
N VAL A 113 -11.22 4.98 4.34
CA VAL A 113 -10.08 4.05 4.28
C VAL A 113 -10.34 2.98 3.23
N ALA A 114 -11.57 2.43 3.18
CA ALA A 114 -11.95 1.43 2.20
C ALA A 114 -11.81 1.95 0.76
N ASP A 115 -12.21 3.21 0.49
CA ASP A 115 -12.03 3.87 -0.81
C ASP A 115 -10.55 3.94 -1.23
N LEU A 116 -9.66 4.29 -0.29
CA LEU A 116 -8.21 4.30 -0.55
C LEU A 116 -7.67 2.89 -0.84
N LEU A 117 -8.01 1.90 0.00
CA LEU A 117 -7.53 0.53 -0.16
C LEU A 117 -8.07 -0.10 -1.46
N GLU A 118 -9.26 0.24 -1.89
CA GLU A 118 -9.81 -0.20 -3.16
C GLU A 118 -9.02 0.34 -4.35
N ALA A 119 -8.63 1.61 -4.33
CA ALA A 119 -7.78 2.19 -5.37
C ALA A 119 -6.42 1.46 -5.45
N VAL A 120 -5.78 1.15 -4.30
CA VAL A 120 -4.52 0.38 -4.28
C VAL A 120 -4.73 -1.05 -4.80
N LYS A 121 -5.87 -1.68 -4.50
CA LYS A 121 -6.24 -3.00 -5.03
C LYS A 121 -6.29 -2.98 -6.56
N TRP A 122 -6.91 -1.97 -7.17
CA TRP A 122 -7.01 -1.86 -8.63
C TRP A 122 -5.63 -1.67 -9.29
N ILE A 123 -4.77 -0.80 -8.73
CA ILE A 123 -3.38 -0.65 -9.19
C ILE A 123 -2.63 -1.99 -9.09
N GLY A 124 -2.80 -2.73 -7.98
CA GLY A 124 -2.20 -4.05 -7.83
C GLY A 124 -2.71 -5.11 -8.82
N ASN A 125 -3.94 -4.96 -9.31
CA ASN A 125 -4.54 -5.84 -10.31
C ASN A 125 -3.98 -5.56 -11.71
N ASP A 126 -3.87 -4.28 -12.06
CA ASP A 126 -3.37 -3.83 -13.38
C ASP A 126 -1.94 -4.28 -13.65
N GLY A 127 -1.14 -4.51 -12.59
CA GLY A 127 0.19 -5.11 -12.69
C GLY A 127 0.25 -6.51 -13.30
N SER A 128 -0.89 -7.18 -13.48
CA SER A 128 -0.98 -8.52 -14.06
C SER A 128 -1.27 -8.53 -15.57
N HIS A 129 -1.52 -7.36 -16.18
CA HIS A 129 -1.78 -7.22 -17.62
C HIS A 129 -0.49 -6.98 -18.43
N GLU A 130 -0.50 -7.39 -19.72
CA GLU A 130 0.68 -7.43 -20.61
C GLU A 130 1.36 -6.07 -20.85
N SER A 131 0.67 -4.95 -20.62
CA SER A 131 1.25 -3.60 -20.79
C SER A 131 2.25 -3.23 -19.70
N GLY A 132 2.30 -3.98 -18.58
CA GLY A 132 3.21 -3.75 -17.46
C GLY A 132 2.94 -2.44 -16.72
N LEU A 133 3.17 -2.42 -15.40
CA LEU A 133 3.13 -1.16 -14.65
C LEU A 133 4.46 -0.43 -14.73
N THR A 134 4.40 0.90 -14.74
CA THR A 134 5.56 1.76 -14.51
C THR A 134 5.79 1.95 -13.00
N ALA A 135 7.04 2.21 -12.60
CA ALA A 135 7.36 2.55 -11.22
C ALA A 135 6.56 3.78 -10.72
N ARG A 136 6.24 4.73 -11.61
CA ARG A 136 5.46 5.92 -11.28
C ARG A 136 4.04 5.58 -10.85
N GLU A 137 3.37 4.67 -11.56
CA GLU A 137 2.00 4.24 -11.22
C GLU A 137 1.96 3.50 -9.89
N VAL A 138 2.98 2.66 -9.63
CA VAL A 138 3.09 1.97 -8.35
C VAL A 138 3.37 2.93 -7.19
N LEU A 139 4.15 4.00 -7.41
CA LEU A 139 4.35 5.05 -6.42
C LEU A 139 3.06 5.79 -6.07
N VAL A 140 2.15 5.98 -7.04
CA VAL A 140 0.80 6.52 -6.76
C VAL A 140 0.05 5.57 -5.83
N GLY A 141 0.05 4.27 -6.12
CA GLY A 141 -0.54 3.25 -5.25
C GLY A 141 0.08 3.22 -3.85
N ALA A 142 1.41 3.34 -3.75
CA ALA A 142 2.09 3.43 -2.47
C ALA A 142 1.64 4.67 -1.67
N ARG A 143 1.55 5.85 -2.31
CA ARG A 143 1.07 7.08 -1.64
C ARG A 143 -0.36 6.97 -1.14
N ILE A 144 -1.23 6.29 -1.89
CA ILE A 144 -2.61 6.04 -1.47
C ILE A 144 -2.63 5.08 -0.26
N MET A 145 -1.79 4.03 -0.29
CA MET A 145 -1.62 3.11 0.84
C MET A 145 -1.12 3.85 2.09
N GLU A 146 -0.14 4.74 1.92
CA GLU A 146 0.34 5.63 2.98
C GLU A 146 -0.82 6.41 3.59
N ALA A 147 -1.60 7.15 2.78
CA ALA A 147 -2.75 7.91 3.27
C ALA A 147 -3.76 7.03 4.04
N ALA A 148 -3.96 5.78 3.63
CA ALA A 148 -4.84 4.84 4.33
C ALA A 148 -4.28 4.46 5.71
N LEU A 149 -2.98 4.14 5.77
CA LEU A 149 -2.30 3.82 7.04
C LEU A 149 -2.28 5.02 7.98
N TYR A 150 -2.05 6.22 7.46
CA TYR A 150 -2.11 7.44 8.25
C TYR A 150 -3.49 7.62 8.89
N ARG A 151 -4.57 7.49 8.14
CA ARG A 151 -5.94 7.57 8.69
C ARG A 151 -6.23 6.52 9.76
N LEU A 152 -5.67 5.32 9.59
CA LEU A 152 -5.87 4.20 10.50
C LEU A 152 -5.06 4.29 11.80
N PHE A 153 -3.81 4.75 11.71
CA PHE A 153 -2.81 4.57 12.76
C PHE A 153 -2.21 5.89 13.25
N GLU A 154 -2.22 6.92 12.41
CA GLU A 154 -1.94 8.30 12.79
C GLU A 154 -3.25 9.07 12.95
N SER A 155 -3.94 8.85 14.07
CA SER A 155 -4.98 9.75 14.55
C SER A 155 -4.80 10.02 16.03
N ARG A 156 -4.79 11.34 16.33
CA ARG A 156 -4.62 12.09 17.59
C ARG A 156 -3.78 11.40 18.68
N ASP A 157 -2.63 12.02 18.95
CA ASP A 157 -1.83 11.76 20.13
C ASP A 157 -2.74 11.71 21.38
N PRO A 158 -2.92 10.52 22.00
CA PRO A 158 -3.82 10.35 23.14
C PRO A 158 -3.41 11.21 24.32
N GLU A 159 -2.12 11.52 24.45
CA GLU A 159 -1.59 12.41 25.48
C GLU A 159 -2.05 13.85 25.19
N MET A 160 -1.85 14.32 23.95
CA MET A 160 -2.35 15.62 23.50
C MET A 160 -3.87 15.73 23.64
N GLU A 161 -4.65 14.71 23.29
CA GLU A 161 -6.11 14.72 23.49
C GLU A 161 -6.48 14.79 24.98
N ARG A 162 -5.70 14.15 25.85
CA ARG A 162 -5.91 14.21 27.30
C ARG A 162 -5.62 15.61 27.84
N ILE A 163 -4.56 16.24 27.34
CA ILE A 163 -4.19 17.63 27.64
C ILE A 163 -5.31 18.57 27.15
N VAL A 164 -5.72 18.46 25.90
CA VAL A 164 -6.80 19.27 25.30
C VAL A 164 -8.10 19.09 26.07
N ARG A 165 -8.52 17.84 26.38
CA ARG A 165 -9.71 17.59 27.20
C ARG A 165 -9.61 18.19 28.60
N LYS A 166 -8.44 18.13 29.23
CA LYS A 166 -8.19 18.79 30.52
C LYS A 166 -8.34 20.31 30.41
N ILE A 167 -7.77 20.93 29.38
CA ILE A 167 -7.84 22.38 29.16
C ILE A 167 -9.28 22.83 28.93
N ILE A 168 -10.04 22.12 28.08
CA ILE A 168 -11.46 22.39 27.83
C ILE A 168 -12.27 22.25 29.13
N LYS A 169 -12.06 21.16 29.88
CA LYS A 169 -12.75 20.91 31.17
C LYS A 169 -12.45 22.00 32.20
N ASN A 170 -11.21 22.46 32.26
CA ASN A 170 -10.78 23.50 33.19
C ASN A 170 -11.13 24.91 32.71
N LYS A 171 -11.64 25.07 31.46
CA LYS A 171 -11.79 26.36 30.77
C LYS A 171 -10.51 27.22 30.85
N GLY A 172 -9.36 26.57 30.72
CA GLY A 172 -8.04 27.18 30.91
C GLY A 172 -6.95 26.15 31.17
N ILE A 173 -5.68 26.54 31.02
CA ILE A 173 -4.53 25.65 31.25
C ILE A 173 -4.46 25.17 32.71
N ARG A 174 -4.90 26.00 33.65
CA ARG A 174 -5.02 25.69 35.08
C ARG A 174 -6.49 25.71 35.49
N LYS A 175 -6.85 24.87 36.46
CA LYS A 175 -8.18 24.90 37.08
C LYS A 175 -8.31 26.20 37.86
N ARG A 176 -9.27 27.07 37.51
CA ARG A 176 -9.58 28.24 38.36
C ARG A 176 -10.19 27.71 39.66
N THR A 177 -9.52 27.99 40.76
CA THR A 177 -9.99 27.72 42.13
C THR A 177 -11.17 28.60 42.46
#